data_AF-A0A2D6CXW5-F1
#
_entry.id   AF-A0A2D6CXW5-F1
#
_cell.length_a   1.000
_cell.length_b   1.000
_cell.length_c   1.000
_cell.angle_alpha   90.00
_cell.angle_beta   90.00
_cell.angle_gamma   90.00
#
_symmetry.space_group_name_H-M   'P 1'
#
loop_
_entity.id
_entity.type
_entity.pdbx_description
1 polymer ?
#
loop_
_entity_poly.entity_id
_entity_poly.type
_entity_poly.pdbx_seq_one_letter_code
_entity_poly.pdbx_strand_id
1 'polypeptide(L)'
;MTMKGANRDACEACAPLYYPISHVREAGAYRLWARSIMPTTGSDSFFWQISNDGGKKFNLPVAAHGGAQWDDWEWTGWNGITLEKGSDNVLLIAERENNASLDIFCLRNDGLTPTDDEAEEWLEDNKILPFAIDPAHRLASTWGRLKDR
;
A
#
# COMPACT_ATOMS: atom_id res chain seq x y z
N MET A 1 -9.59 -7.76 7.79
CA MET A 1 -9.06 -8.26 9.08
C MET A 1 -7.84 -7.40 9.40
N THR A 2 -7.67 -7.02 10.66
CA THR A 2 -6.95 -5.81 11.11
C THR A 2 -5.48 -6.10 11.40
N MET A 3 -4.54 -5.26 10.95
CA MET A 3 -3.18 -5.24 11.52
C MET A 3 -3.30 -4.79 12.98
N LYS A 4 -2.87 -5.64 13.92
CA LYS A 4 -2.82 -5.34 15.35
C LYS A 4 -1.38 -5.34 15.87
N GLY A 5 -0.80 -4.16 16.04
CA GLY A 5 0.12 -3.87 17.15
C GLY A 5 1.59 -3.65 16.80
N ALA A 6 2.00 -2.40 16.62
CA ALA A 6 3.35 -1.89 16.80
C ALA A 6 3.36 -0.61 17.65
N ASN A 7 3.85 -0.73 18.89
CA ASN A 7 4.28 0.42 19.69
C ASN A 7 5.59 0.97 19.10
N ARG A 8 5.67 2.29 18.90
CA ARG A 8 6.87 3.04 18.50
C ARG A 8 8.13 2.68 19.30
N ASP A 9 7.96 2.22 20.55
CA ASP A 9 9.05 1.98 21.50
C ASP A 9 9.40 0.48 21.71
N ALA A 10 8.73 -0.47 21.02
CA ALA A 10 8.96 -1.91 21.23
C ALA A 10 8.69 -2.79 19.99
N CYS A 11 9.15 -2.38 18.82
CA CYS A 11 8.95 -3.15 17.58
C CYS A 11 9.90 -4.35 17.46
N GLU A 12 9.66 -5.41 18.24
CA GLU A 12 10.26 -6.74 17.99
C GLU A 12 9.37 -7.61 17.05
N ALA A 13 8.19 -7.11 16.63
CA ALA A 13 7.22 -7.86 15.82
C ALA A 13 6.82 -7.24 14.44
N CYS A 14 7.29 -6.04 14.07
CA CYS A 14 6.83 -5.31 12.88
C CYS A 14 7.75 -5.47 11.66
N ALA A 15 8.04 -6.72 11.27
CA ALA A 15 8.79 -6.95 10.05
C ALA A 15 8.03 -6.39 8.83
N PRO A 16 8.67 -5.57 7.97
CA PRO A 16 8.05 -5.00 6.78
C PRO A 16 7.47 -6.08 5.86
N LEU A 17 6.38 -5.74 5.18
CA LEU A 17 5.80 -6.51 4.10
C LEU A 17 6.33 -5.96 2.77
N TYR A 18 6.71 -6.88 1.87
CA TYR A 18 7.25 -6.54 0.56
C TYR A 18 6.34 -7.06 -0.54
N TYR A 19 5.99 -6.18 -1.48
CA TYR A 19 5.09 -6.44 -2.58
C TYR A 19 5.81 -6.17 -3.90
N PRO A 20 6.17 -7.21 -4.66
CA PRO A 20 6.67 -7.03 -6.02
C PRO A 20 5.63 -6.31 -6.88
N ILE A 21 6.02 -5.22 -7.51
CA ILE A 21 5.22 -4.48 -8.48
C ILE A 21 5.73 -4.86 -9.87
N SER A 22 5.01 -5.80 -10.47
CA SER A 22 5.36 -6.34 -11.77
C SER A 22 4.65 -5.54 -12.87
N HIS A 23 5.29 -5.39 -14.04
CA HIS A 23 4.66 -4.86 -15.26
C HIS A 23 4.28 -3.38 -15.27
N VAL A 24 5.08 -2.51 -14.66
CA VAL A 24 4.96 -1.05 -14.85
C VAL A 24 5.26 -0.72 -16.32
N ARG A 25 4.25 -0.28 -17.07
CA ARG A 25 4.37 -0.01 -18.53
C ARG A 25 4.93 1.37 -18.82
N GLU A 26 4.69 2.31 -17.91
CA GLU A 26 5.10 3.70 -18.00
C GLU A 26 5.77 4.11 -16.70
N ALA A 27 7.03 4.53 -16.80
CA ALA A 27 7.73 5.13 -15.68
C ALA A 27 7.11 6.50 -15.39
N GLY A 28 6.98 6.86 -14.11
CA GLY A 28 6.37 8.13 -13.76
C GLY A 28 5.97 8.21 -12.30
N ALA A 29 5.30 9.31 -11.95
CA ALA A 29 4.77 9.51 -10.61
C ALA A 29 3.48 8.70 -10.44
N TYR A 30 3.46 7.87 -9.39
CA TYR A 30 2.27 7.13 -8.96
C TYR A 30 1.87 7.63 -7.58
N ARG A 31 0.56 7.59 -7.31
CA ARG A 31 0.01 7.85 -6.00
C ARG A 31 -0.29 6.51 -5.33
N LEU A 32 0.16 6.35 -4.08
CA LEU A 32 -0.28 5.24 -3.25
C LEU A 32 -1.64 5.58 -2.68
N TRP A 33 -2.62 4.73 -2.90
CA TRP A 33 -3.89 4.71 -2.21
C TRP A 33 -3.95 3.50 -1.30
N ALA A 34 -4.58 3.66 -0.15
CA ALA A 34 -4.94 2.53 0.71
C ALA A 34 -6.33 2.72 1.31
N ARG A 35 -7.06 1.62 1.40
CA ARG A 35 -8.28 1.52 2.21
C ARG A 35 -7.86 1.22 3.64
N SER A 36 -8.20 2.12 4.54
CA SER A 36 -7.62 2.13 5.89
C SER A 36 -8.62 2.55 6.96
N ILE A 37 -8.36 2.18 8.21
CA ILE A 37 -9.01 2.72 9.42
C ILE A 37 -7.92 3.38 10.26
N MET A 38 -8.09 4.65 10.60
CA MET A 38 -7.12 5.45 11.36
C MET A 38 -7.86 6.20 12.48
N PRO A 39 -8.20 5.51 13.58
CA PRO A 39 -9.22 5.99 14.52
C PRO A 39 -8.75 7.12 15.44
N THR A 40 -7.43 7.30 15.60
CA THR A 40 -6.87 8.29 16.53
C THR A 40 -5.60 8.92 15.97
N THR A 41 -5.19 10.08 16.51
CA THR A 41 -3.91 10.74 16.16
C THR A 41 -2.66 9.95 16.61
N GLY A 42 -2.83 8.91 17.42
CA GLY A 42 -1.75 7.96 17.74
C GLY A 42 -1.87 6.64 16.97
N SER A 43 -2.81 6.57 16.02
CA SER A 43 -3.17 5.42 15.18
C SER A 43 -3.54 5.92 13.78
N ASP A 44 -2.77 6.87 13.24
CA ASP A 44 -3.03 7.59 12.00
C ASP A 44 -2.01 7.35 10.90
N SER A 45 -1.13 6.35 11.06
CA SER A 45 -0.04 6.20 10.11
C SER A 45 0.61 4.83 10.02
N PHE A 46 1.26 4.64 8.90
CA PHE A 46 2.12 3.50 8.59
C PHE A 46 3.33 3.98 7.79
N PHE A 47 4.33 3.12 7.68
CA PHE A 47 5.53 3.36 6.88
C PHE A 47 5.40 2.75 5.49
N TRP A 48 5.85 3.46 4.46
CA TRP A 48 5.90 2.92 3.11
C TRP A 48 7.10 3.43 2.31
N GLN A 49 7.49 2.67 1.28
CA GLN A 49 8.59 3.01 0.37
C GLN A 49 8.50 2.20 -0.93
N ILE A 50 9.04 2.71 -2.04
CA ILE A 50 9.36 1.89 -3.22
C ILE A 50 10.88 1.75 -3.37
N SER A 51 11.30 0.54 -3.73
CA SER A 51 12.58 0.25 -4.38
C SER A 51 12.34 0.03 -5.87
N ASN A 52 13.17 0.61 -6.74
CA ASN A 52 13.16 0.34 -8.18
C ASN A 52 14.29 -0.61 -8.62
N ASP A 53 15.01 -1.23 -7.67
CA ASP A 53 16.19 -2.06 -7.93
C ASP A 53 16.02 -3.53 -7.47
N GLY A 54 14.78 -4.00 -7.46
CA GLY A 54 14.41 -5.36 -7.05
C GLY A 54 14.42 -5.54 -5.53
N GLY A 55 14.22 -4.47 -4.77
CA GLY A 55 14.24 -4.51 -3.31
C GLY A 55 15.63 -4.49 -2.67
N LYS A 56 16.69 -4.16 -3.44
CA LYS A 56 18.07 -4.12 -2.90
C LYS A 56 18.31 -2.87 -2.07
N LYS A 57 17.64 -1.76 -2.39
CA LYS A 57 17.72 -0.51 -1.66
C LYS A 57 16.35 0.05 -1.35
N PHE A 58 16.13 0.32 -0.07
CA PHE A 58 15.06 1.17 0.41
C PHE A 58 15.69 2.36 1.11
N ASN A 59 15.26 3.57 0.77
CA ASN A 59 15.59 4.75 1.56
C ASN A 59 14.85 4.68 2.92
N LEU A 60 15.06 5.66 3.81
CA LEU A 60 14.30 5.75 5.06
C LEU A 60 12.79 5.79 4.75
N PRO A 61 11.97 4.91 5.34
CA PRO A 61 10.55 4.82 5.00
C PRO A 61 9.83 6.12 5.34
N VAL A 62 8.94 6.55 4.44
CA VAL A 62 8.12 7.74 4.64
C VAL A 62 6.89 7.33 5.44
N ALA A 63 6.50 8.16 6.41
CA ALA A 63 5.25 7.97 7.12
C ALA A 63 4.08 8.46 6.25
N ALA A 64 3.16 7.56 5.91
CA ALA A 64 1.85 7.89 5.37
C ALA A 64 0.94 8.29 6.53
N HIS A 65 0.74 9.60 6.74
CA HIS A 65 -0.20 10.11 7.74
C HIS A 65 -1.58 10.31 7.14
N GLY A 66 -2.60 9.84 7.84
CA GLY A 66 -4.00 10.07 7.48
C GLY A 66 -4.44 11.51 7.74
N GLY A 67 -3.95 12.13 8.81
CA GLY A 67 -4.26 13.52 9.19
C GLY A 67 -5.71 13.76 9.64
N ALA A 68 -6.65 12.94 9.20
CA ALA A 68 -8.02 12.84 9.70
C ALA A 68 -8.18 11.57 10.54
N GLN A 69 -9.10 11.59 11.49
CA GLN A 69 -9.47 10.43 12.31
C GLN A 69 -10.73 9.82 11.72
N TRP A 70 -10.71 8.52 11.45
CA TRP A 70 -11.86 7.79 10.93
C TRP A 70 -11.94 6.39 11.52
N ASP A 71 -13.15 6.03 11.96
CA ASP A 71 -13.45 4.74 12.61
C ASP A 71 -13.97 3.68 11.63
N ASP A 72 -14.28 4.08 10.39
CA ASP A 72 -14.75 3.22 9.29
C ASP A 72 -13.74 3.17 8.14
N TRP A 73 -13.92 2.28 7.17
CA TRP A 73 -12.99 2.15 6.05
C TRP A 73 -13.01 3.38 5.13
N GLU A 74 -11.86 4.01 4.96
CA GLU A 74 -11.70 5.19 4.11
C GLU A 74 -10.53 5.03 3.13
N TRP A 75 -10.71 5.58 1.93
CA TRP A 75 -9.67 5.69 0.92
C TRP A 75 -8.83 6.95 1.14
N THR A 76 -7.56 6.75 1.48
CA THR A 76 -6.60 7.84 1.58
C THR A 76 -5.47 7.65 0.58
N GLY A 77 -4.99 8.76 0.02
CA GLY A 77 -3.96 8.76 -1.01
C GLY A 77 -2.76 9.61 -0.65
N TRP A 78 -1.55 9.06 -0.81
CA TRP A 78 -0.27 9.72 -0.54
C TRP A 78 0.52 9.88 -1.84
N ASN A 79 0.83 11.14 -2.16
CA ASN A 79 1.72 11.48 -3.27
C ASN A 79 3.16 11.13 -2.90
N GLY A 80 4.00 10.94 -3.91
CA GLY A 80 5.45 11.04 -3.73
C GLY A 80 6.24 9.79 -4.09
N ILE A 81 5.81 9.01 -5.09
CA ILE A 81 6.67 7.93 -5.58
C ILE A 81 6.78 7.84 -7.09
N THR A 82 8.00 7.60 -7.56
CA THR A 82 8.27 7.31 -8.97
C THR A 82 8.50 5.81 -9.13
N LEU A 83 7.69 5.18 -9.97
CA LEU A 83 7.94 3.81 -10.43
C LEU A 83 8.77 3.86 -11.71
N GLU A 84 9.71 2.93 -11.84
CA GLU A 84 10.42 2.69 -13.09
C GLU A 84 9.64 1.71 -13.97
N LYS A 85 9.79 1.84 -15.28
CA LYS A 85 9.19 0.88 -16.22
C LYS A 85 9.84 -0.48 -16.04
N GLY A 86 9.04 -1.54 -15.89
CA GLY A 86 9.52 -2.91 -15.76
C GLY A 86 8.94 -3.66 -14.57
N SER A 87 9.70 -4.63 -14.07
CA SER A 87 9.28 -5.59 -13.03
C SER A 87 10.09 -5.48 -11.73
N ASP A 88 11.06 -4.58 -11.68
CA ASP A 88 12.02 -4.51 -10.57
C ASP A 88 11.55 -3.59 -9.43
N ASN A 89 10.33 -3.06 -9.54
CA ASN A 89 9.74 -2.23 -8.51
C ASN A 89 9.26 -3.12 -7.35
N VAL A 90 9.51 -2.71 -6.11
CA VAL A 90 9.06 -3.39 -4.90
C VAL A 90 8.52 -2.36 -3.92
N LEU A 91 7.27 -2.54 -3.49
CA LEU A 91 6.66 -1.77 -2.40
C LEU A 91 6.96 -2.40 -1.06
N LEU A 92 7.42 -1.58 -0.13
CA LEU A 92 7.49 -1.89 1.29
C LEU A 92 6.32 -1.20 1.99
N ILE A 93 5.61 -1.94 2.83
CA ILE A 93 4.68 -1.40 3.84
C ILE A 93 5.10 -1.95 5.20
N ALA A 94 5.19 -1.09 6.21
CA ALA A 94 5.50 -1.47 7.57
C ALA A 94 4.58 -0.75 8.55
N GLU A 95 4.29 -1.41 9.67
CA GLU A 95 3.51 -0.81 10.73
C GLU A 95 4.29 0.33 11.40
N ARG A 96 3.58 1.39 11.80
CA ARG A 96 4.14 2.50 12.59
C ARG A 96 3.41 2.66 13.91
N GLU A 97 2.09 2.57 13.88
CA GLU A 97 1.23 2.82 15.02
C GLU A 97 0.24 1.68 15.29
N ASN A 98 0.03 1.40 16.57
CA ASN A 98 -0.98 0.46 17.04
C ASN A 98 -2.37 0.87 16.53
N ASN A 99 -3.16 -0.11 16.08
CA ASN A 99 -4.58 0.01 15.71
C ASN A 99 -4.88 0.78 14.42
N ALA A 100 -3.87 1.22 13.66
CA ALA A 100 -4.08 1.56 12.27
C ALA A 100 -4.38 0.28 11.49
N SER A 101 -5.45 0.29 10.70
CA SER A 101 -5.89 -0.85 9.92
C SER A 101 -5.70 -0.55 8.45
N LEU A 102 -5.18 -1.51 7.70
CA LEU A 102 -5.03 -1.40 6.25
C LEU A 102 -5.58 -2.70 5.64
N ASP A 103 -6.35 -2.58 4.58
CA ASP A 103 -6.99 -3.72 3.91
C ASP A 103 -6.35 -3.98 2.54
N ILE A 104 -6.42 -2.98 1.69
CA ILE A 104 -5.95 -3.04 0.31
C ILE A 104 -5.22 -1.75 -0.05
N PHE A 105 -4.20 -1.88 -0.92
CA PHE A 105 -3.54 -0.73 -1.53
C PHE A 105 -3.71 -0.72 -3.04
N CYS A 106 -3.61 0.46 -3.65
CA CYS A 106 -3.61 0.69 -5.09
C CYS A 106 -2.56 1.75 -5.45
N LEU A 107 -1.63 1.43 -6.33
CA LEU A 107 -0.74 2.41 -6.96
C LEU A 107 -1.29 2.78 -8.34
N ARG A 108 -1.67 4.04 -8.57
CA ARG A 108 -2.18 4.52 -9.87
C ARG A 108 -1.66 5.93 -10.22
N ASN A 109 -1.57 6.24 -11.50
CA ASN A 109 -1.03 7.50 -12.04
C ASN A 109 -2.06 8.32 -12.84
N ASP A 110 -3.32 7.88 -12.90
CA ASP A 110 -4.41 8.55 -13.62
C ASP A 110 -5.11 9.66 -12.81
N GLY A 111 -4.71 9.84 -11.55
CA GLY A 111 -5.22 10.87 -10.65
C GLY A 111 -6.59 10.57 -10.02
N LEU A 112 -7.17 9.40 -10.30
CA LEU A 112 -8.46 9.01 -9.73
C LEU A 112 -8.29 8.39 -8.34
N THR A 113 -9.32 8.54 -7.51
CA THR A 113 -9.47 7.80 -6.24
C THR A 113 -10.02 6.41 -6.56
N PRO A 114 -9.44 5.33 -6.03
CA PRO A 114 -10.02 4.00 -6.15
C PRO A 114 -11.42 3.90 -5.53
N THR A 115 -12.27 3.04 -6.07
CA THR A 115 -13.58 2.73 -5.48
C THR A 115 -13.58 1.38 -4.79
N ASP A 116 -14.57 1.15 -3.93
CA ASP A 116 -14.79 -0.17 -3.33
C ASP A 116 -15.16 -1.21 -4.39
N ASP A 117 -15.96 -0.85 -5.41
CA ASP A 117 -16.29 -1.76 -6.51
C ASP A 117 -15.03 -2.21 -7.27
N GLU A 118 -14.12 -1.28 -7.61
CA GLU A 118 -12.83 -1.63 -8.24
C GLU A 118 -11.98 -2.56 -7.37
N ALA A 119 -12.00 -2.32 -6.05
CA ALA A 119 -11.25 -3.13 -5.08
C ALA A 119 -11.83 -4.54 -4.93
N GLU A 120 -13.16 -4.67 -4.83
CA GLU A 120 -13.82 -5.96 -4.71
C GLU A 120 -13.66 -6.79 -5.99
N GLU A 121 -13.85 -6.19 -7.18
CA GLU A 121 -13.57 -6.85 -8.47
C GLU A 121 -12.14 -7.40 -8.52
N TRP A 122 -11.15 -6.58 -8.11
CA TRP A 122 -9.76 -7.02 -8.05
C TRP A 122 -9.56 -8.19 -7.07
N LEU A 123 -10.16 -8.10 -5.87
CA LEU A 123 -10.07 -9.13 -4.85
C LEU A 123 -10.68 -10.45 -5.31
N GLU A 124 -11.77 -10.42 -6.09
CA GLU A 124 -12.39 -11.61 -6.66
C GLU A 124 -11.51 -12.32 -7.69
N ASP A 125 -10.89 -11.56 -8.59
CA ASP A 125 -10.02 -12.08 -9.64
C ASP A 125 -8.68 -12.60 -9.08
N ASN A 126 -8.24 -12.10 -7.91
CA ASN A 126 -6.92 -12.39 -7.34
C ASN A 126 -6.95 -13.26 -6.07
N LYS A 127 -8.07 -13.96 -5.77
CA LYS A 127 -8.25 -14.82 -4.58
C LYS A 127 -7.15 -15.89 -4.35
N ILE A 128 -6.31 -16.21 -5.35
CA ILE A 128 -5.39 -17.36 -5.31
C ILE A 128 -3.89 -16.95 -5.34
N LEU A 129 -3.52 -15.68 -5.51
CA LEU A 129 -2.11 -15.30 -5.77
C LEU A 129 -1.55 -14.31 -4.72
N PRO A 130 -0.32 -14.54 -4.20
CA PRO A 130 0.36 -13.63 -3.27
C PRO A 130 1.05 -12.44 -3.96
N PHE A 131 0.71 -12.14 -5.22
CA PHE A 131 1.36 -11.09 -6.02
C PHE A 131 0.33 -10.19 -6.70
N ALA A 132 0.68 -8.92 -6.82
CA ALA A 132 -0.14 -7.89 -7.43
C ALA A 132 -0.19 -8.06 -8.97
N ILE A 133 -1.38 -8.15 -9.55
CA ILE A 133 -1.59 -8.26 -11.01
C ILE A 133 -2.57 -7.18 -11.48
N ASP A 134 -2.25 -6.53 -12.61
CA ASP A 134 -3.10 -5.59 -13.36
C ASP A 134 -4.27 -6.36 -14.03
N PRO A 135 -5.55 -6.15 -13.63
CA PRO A 135 -6.65 -6.94 -14.19
C PRO A 135 -7.14 -6.48 -15.57
N ALA A 136 -6.81 -5.29 -16.07
CA ALA A 136 -7.74 -4.67 -17.01
C ALA A 136 -7.16 -3.72 -18.06
N HIS A 137 -6.01 -4.03 -18.68
CA HIS A 137 -5.58 -3.45 -19.98
C HIS A 137 -5.68 -1.90 -20.13
N ARG A 138 -5.77 -1.15 -19.04
CA ARG A 138 -5.87 0.30 -18.97
C ARG A 138 -5.00 0.74 -17.81
N LEU A 139 -3.80 1.21 -18.17
CA LEU A 139 -2.94 2.09 -17.39
C LEU A 139 -2.88 1.81 -15.87
N ALA A 140 -2.01 0.86 -15.53
CA ALA A 140 -1.11 0.91 -14.38
C ALA A 140 -1.77 1.12 -13.00
N SER A 141 -2.71 0.23 -12.65
CA SER A 141 -3.08 0.00 -11.26
C SER A 141 -2.39 -1.27 -10.74
N THR A 142 -1.59 -1.15 -9.68
CA THR A 142 -1.05 -2.31 -8.96
C THR A 142 -1.73 -2.40 -7.61
N TRP A 143 -2.41 -3.51 -7.39
CA TRP A 143 -3.20 -3.75 -6.19
C TRP A 143 -2.61 -4.89 -5.39
N GLY A 144 -2.66 -4.79 -4.06
CA GLY A 144 -2.25 -5.90 -3.21
C GLY A 144 -3.05 -5.94 -1.93
N ARG A 145 -3.35 -7.16 -1.51
CA ARG A 145 -3.91 -7.43 -0.19
C ARG A 145 -2.80 -7.50 0.84
N LEU A 146 -2.97 -6.79 1.95
CA LEU A 146 -2.13 -7.01 3.12
C LEU A 146 -2.59 -8.33 3.76
N LYS A 147 -1.78 -9.39 3.66
CA LYS A 147 -2.11 -10.68 4.28
C LYS A 147 -2.07 -10.53 5.80
N ASP A 148 -3.05 -11.16 6.45
CA ASP A 148 -3.04 -11.44 7.88
C ASP A 148 -1.75 -12.20 8.24
N ARG A 149 -1.07 -11.77 9.32
CA ARG A 149 -0.13 -12.63 10.04
C ARG A 149 -0.87 -13.39 11.13
#